data_AF-Q5I215-F1
#
_entry.id   AF-Q5I215-F1
#
_cell.length_a   1.000
_cell.length_b   1.000
_cell.length_c   1.000
_cell.angle_alpha   90.00
_cell.angle_beta   90.00
_cell.angle_gamma   90.00
#
_symmetry.space_group_name_H-M   'P 1'
#
loop_
_entity.id
_entity.type
_entity.pdbx_description
1 polymer ?
#
loop_
_entity_poly.entity_id
_entity_poly.type
_entity_poly.pdbx_seq_one_letter_code
_entity_poly.pdbx_strand_id
1 'polypeptide(L)'
;YTTQQKIVYIGGDTGVHKFDYRTKTATNLNITESNIWQMFYKNGLYFTTYPDQKAFVYKNDRLRLVPELMDVKATLVALEKDDSIVYSLDGDLRRTSEGRVYELGSYNVNGFNTDV
;
A
#
# COMPACT_ATOMS: atom_id res chain seq x y z
N TYR A 1 -7.59 3.32 31.01
CA TYR A 1 -7.29 3.59 29.60
C TYR A 1 -6.96 2.28 28.92
N THR A 2 -7.84 1.78 28.07
CA THR A 2 -7.55 0.59 27.25
C THR A 2 -6.51 1.05 26.21
N THR A 3 -5.26 0.63 26.37
CA THR A 3 -4.20 0.90 25.42
C THR A 3 -4.58 0.25 24.11
N GLN A 4 -5.09 1.04 23.16
CA GLN A 4 -5.29 0.59 21.79
C GLN A 4 -3.95 0.02 21.32
N GLN A 5 -3.95 -1.26 20.96
CA GLN A 5 -2.73 -1.96 20.59
C GLN A 5 -2.17 -1.27 19.35
N LYS A 6 -1.10 -0.50 19.52
CA LYS A 6 -0.37 0.07 18.39
C LYS A 6 0.22 -1.11 17.62
N ILE A 7 -0.14 -1.24 16.36
CA ILE A 7 0.44 -2.23 15.46
C ILE A 7 1.32 -1.45 14.49
N VAL A 8 2.57 -1.88 14.36
CA VAL A 8 3.49 -1.34 13.36
C VAL A 8 3.81 -2.43 12.36
N TYR A 9 3.61 -2.08 11.09
CA TYR A 9 4.06 -2.88 9.97
C TYR A 9 5.31 -2.24 9.38
N ILE A 10 6.26 -3.07 8.97
CA ILE A 10 7.51 -2.66 8.35
C ILE A 10 7.60 -3.38 7.01
N GLY A 11 7.70 -2.62 5.93
CA GLY A 11 7.97 -3.14 4.59
C GLY A 11 9.48 -3.09 4.35
N GLY A 12 10.02 -4.13 3.72
CA GLY A 12 11.42 -4.18 3.32
C GLY A 12 11.64 -5.10 2.13
N ASP A 13 12.90 -5.41 1.86
CA ASP A 13 13.35 -6.30 0.78
C ASP A 13 12.87 -7.76 0.93
N THR A 14 12.46 -8.14 2.14
CA THR A 14 12.02 -9.48 2.54
C THR A 14 10.52 -9.54 2.82
N GLY A 15 9.74 -8.59 2.29
CA GLY A 15 8.29 -8.54 2.47
C GLY A 15 7.84 -7.74 3.68
N VAL A 16 6.71 -8.14 4.26
CA VAL A 16 6.03 -7.40 5.32
C VAL A 16 6.28 -8.04 6.68
N HIS A 17 6.76 -7.23 7.61
CA HIS A 17 7.01 -7.61 8.99
C HIS A 17 6.03 -6.90 9.92
N LYS A 18 5.66 -7.57 11.00
CA LYS A 18 4.91 -6.98 12.11
C LYS A 18 5.84 -6.81 13.30
N PHE A 19 5.89 -5.59 13.84
CA PHE A 19 6.65 -5.28 15.04
C PHE A 19 5.82 -5.54 16.29
N ASP A 20 6.35 -6.37 17.19
CA ASP A 20 5.80 -6.58 18.52
C ASP A 20 6.45 -5.59 19.51
N TYR A 21 5.64 -4.68 20.03
CA TYR A 21 6.09 -3.64 20.96
C TYR A 21 6.57 -4.16 22.31
N ARG A 22 6.13 -5.35 22.74
CA ARG A 22 6.49 -5.97 24.01
C ARG A 22 7.85 -6.66 23.90
N THR A 23 8.05 -7.46 22.85
CA THR A 23 9.31 -8.19 22.63
C THR A 23 10.37 -7.34 21.93
N LYS A 24 9.98 -6.22 21.31
CA LYS A 24 10.85 -5.39 20.45
C LYS A 24 11.40 -6.13 19.25
N THR A 25 10.66 -7.11 18.73
CA THR A 25 11.06 -7.92 17.59
C THR A 25 10.13 -7.70 16.40
N ALA A 26 10.68 -7.76 15.19
CA ALA A 26 9.92 -7.81 13.95
C ALA A 26 9.82 -9.26 13.49
N THR A 27 8.62 -9.72 13.15
CA THR A 27 8.38 -11.07 12.61
C THR A 27 7.80 -10.95 11.21
N ASN A 28 8.35 -11.72 10.27
CA ASN A 28 7.82 -11.78 8.91
C ASN A 28 6.41 -12.38 8.93
N LEU A 29 5.46 -11.76 8.23
CA LEU A 29 4.10 -12.26 8.13
C LEU A 29 3.95 -13.41 7.13
N ASN A 30 4.99 -13.67 6.33
CA ASN A 30 5.04 -14.68 5.28
C ASN A 30 3.88 -14.56 4.27
N ILE A 31 3.41 -13.33 4.04
CA ILE A 31 2.35 -13.02 3.07
C ILE A 31 2.90 -12.76 1.67
N THR A 32 4.17 -12.33 1.58
CA THR A 32 4.91 -12.10 0.34
C THR A 32 6.41 -12.08 0.65
N GLU A 33 7.24 -12.43 -0.33
CA GLU A 33 8.70 -12.28 -0.30
C GLU A 33 9.17 -11.08 -1.14
N SER A 34 8.25 -10.31 -1.72
CA SER A 34 8.57 -9.15 -2.56
C SER A 34 9.19 -8.00 -1.76
N ASN A 35 10.07 -7.24 -2.41
CA ASN A 35 10.55 -5.97 -1.89
C ASN A 35 9.40 -4.95 -1.85
N ILE A 36 9.10 -4.41 -0.66
CA ILE A 36 8.03 -3.45 -0.44
C ILE A 36 8.52 -2.03 -0.72
N TRP A 37 7.96 -1.38 -1.74
CA TRP A 37 8.31 -0.02 -2.12
C TRP A 37 7.57 1.01 -1.26
N GLN A 38 6.24 0.95 -1.22
CA GLN A 38 5.41 1.83 -0.40
C GLN A 38 4.44 0.98 0.41
N MET A 39 4.05 1.46 1.60
CA MET A 39 3.04 0.79 2.43
C MET A 39 2.27 1.80 3.29
N PHE A 40 0.97 1.57 3.46
CA PHE A 40 0.11 2.35 4.35
C PHE A 40 -1.07 1.52 4.87
N TYR A 41 -1.67 1.98 5.98
CA TYR A 41 -2.84 1.33 6.57
C TYR A 41 -4.08 2.22 6.43
N LYS A 42 -5.21 1.63 6.05
CA LYS A 42 -6.52 2.30 6.07
C LYS A 42 -7.61 1.38 6.63
N ASN A 43 -8.23 0.57 5.77
CA ASN A 43 -9.19 -0.49 6.12
C ASN A 43 -8.59 -1.89 5.87
N GLY A 44 -7.27 -1.94 5.66
CA GLY A 44 -6.41 -3.02 5.25
C GLY A 44 -4.98 -2.47 5.11
N LEU A 45 -3.99 -3.36 5.00
CA LEU A 45 -2.60 -2.97 4.78
C LEU A 45 -2.32 -2.96 3.28
N TYR A 46 -2.19 -1.78 2.70
CA TYR A 46 -1.92 -1.59 1.28
C TYR A 46 -0.42 -1.41 1.06
N PHE A 47 0.10 -1.99 -0.03
CA PHE A 47 1.50 -1.83 -0.38
C PHE A 47 1.75 -2.01 -1.87
N THR A 48 2.86 -1.44 -2.35
CA THR A 48 3.43 -1.69 -3.68
C THR A 48 4.74 -2.42 -3.59
N THR A 49 5.11 -3.12 -4.67
CA THR A 49 6.31 -3.94 -4.73
C THR A 49 7.32 -3.42 -5.76
N TYR A 50 8.60 -3.72 -5.56
CA TYR A 50 9.70 -3.42 -6.49
C TYR A 50 10.38 -4.73 -6.93
N PRO A 51 10.79 -4.88 -8.22
CA PRO A 51 10.62 -3.95 -9.35
C PRO A 51 9.33 -4.16 -10.16
N ASP A 52 8.46 -5.07 -9.75
CA ASP A 52 7.26 -5.43 -10.50
C ASP A 52 6.13 -4.40 -10.41
N GLN A 53 6.19 -3.45 -9.46
CA GLN A 53 5.27 -2.31 -9.33
C GLN A 53 3.79 -2.74 -9.23
N LYS A 54 3.53 -3.81 -8.47
CA LYS A 54 2.18 -4.31 -8.25
C LYS A 54 1.62 -3.77 -6.94
N ALA A 55 0.33 -3.42 -6.95
CA ALA A 55 -0.38 -2.97 -5.76
C ALA A 55 -1.17 -4.13 -5.11
N PHE A 56 -1.00 -4.29 -3.80
CA PHE A 56 -1.66 -5.31 -3.01
C PHE A 56 -2.38 -4.72 -1.80
N VAL A 57 -3.34 -5.49 -1.29
CA VAL A 57 -3.98 -5.29 0.01
C VAL A 57 -3.96 -6.58 0.82
N TYR A 58 -3.48 -6.51 2.06
CA TYR A 58 -3.63 -7.56 3.05
C TYR A 58 -4.75 -7.19 4.02
N LYS A 59 -5.82 -7.99 4.02
CA LYS A 59 -7.02 -7.77 4.83
C LYS A 59 -7.70 -9.10 5.15
N ASN A 60 -8.15 -9.27 6.40
CA ASN A 60 -8.82 -10.49 6.87
C ASN A 60 -8.00 -11.76 6.57
N ASP A 61 -6.70 -11.71 6.87
CA ASP A 61 -5.73 -12.79 6.65
C ASP A 61 -5.63 -13.29 5.19
N ARG A 62 -5.94 -12.41 4.25
CA ARG A 62 -5.82 -12.69 2.81
C ARG A 62 -5.07 -11.57 2.12
N LEU A 63 -4.09 -11.96 1.32
CA LEU A 63 -3.42 -11.08 0.37
C LEU A 63 -4.18 -11.09 -0.95
N ARG A 64 -4.42 -9.92 -1.53
CA ARG A 64 -5.04 -9.76 -2.85
C ARG A 64 -4.33 -8.64 -3.61
N LEU A 65 -4.32 -8.74 -4.94
CA LEU A 65 -4.06 -7.57 -5.78
C LEU A 65 -5.19 -6.55 -5.58
N VAL A 66 -4.85 -5.27 -5.70
CA VAL A 66 -5.86 -4.20 -5.80
C VAL A 66 -6.52 -4.35 -7.17
N PRO A 67 -7.81 -4.72 -7.25
CA PRO A 67 -8.44 -5.12 -8.52
C PRO A 67 -8.33 -4.06 -9.62
N GLU A 68 -8.50 -2.79 -9.27
CA GLU A 68 -8.45 -1.65 -10.18
C GLU A 68 -7.04 -1.41 -10.75
N LEU A 69 -6.01 -2.03 -10.16
CA LEU A 69 -4.61 -1.86 -10.53
C LEU A 69 -3.93 -3.18 -10.95
N MET A 70 -4.70 -4.26 -11.18
CA MET A 70 -4.11 -5.58 -11.44
C MET A 70 -3.18 -5.63 -12.66
N ASP A 71 -3.47 -4.80 -13.67
CA ASP A 71 -2.70 -4.67 -14.92
C ASP A 71 -1.91 -3.34 -15.00
N VAL A 72 -1.77 -2.64 -13.86
CA VAL A 72 -1.13 -1.33 -13.76
C VAL A 72 0.17 -1.44 -12.97
N LYS A 73 1.25 -0.89 -13.52
CA LYS A 73 2.55 -0.76 -12.83
C LYS A 73 2.57 0.47 -11.90
N ALA A 74 1.77 0.42 -10.86
CA ALA A 74 1.67 1.52 -9.90
C ALA A 74 2.88 1.53 -8.96
N THR A 75 3.60 2.67 -8.92
CA THR A 75 4.74 2.85 -8.01
C THR A 75 4.26 3.29 -6.63
N LEU A 76 3.42 4.33 -6.58
CA LEU A 76 2.81 4.83 -5.36
C LEU A 76 1.29 4.76 -5.48
N VAL A 77 0.61 4.57 -4.36
CA VAL A 77 -0.85 4.45 -4.23
C VAL A 77 -1.34 5.14 -2.97
N ALA A 78 -2.55 5.67 -3.04
CA ALA A 78 -3.32 6.18 -1.92
C ALA A 78 -4.80 5.88 -2.12
N LEU A 79 -5.54 5.79 -1.01
CA LEU A 79 -6.99 5.61 -1.03
C LEU A 79 -7.70 6.85 -0.52
N GLU A 80 -8.61 7.36 -1.33
CA GLU A 80 -9.53 8.44 -0.97
C GLU A 80 -10.70 7.95 -0.13
N LYS A 81 -11.43 8.86 0.51
CA LYS A 81 -12.52 8.53 1.45
C LYS A 81 -13.63 7.68 0.81
N ASP A 82 -13.87 7.82 -0.48
CA ASP A 82 -14.85 7.08 -1.28
C ASP A 82 -14.28 5.76 -1.85
N ASP A 83 -13.13 5.30 -1.34
CA ASP A 83 -12.37 4.15 -1.81
C ASP A 83 -11.80 4.27 -3.24
N SER A 84 -11.89 5.46 -3.86
CA SER A 84 -11.15 5.74 -5.09
C SER A 84 -9.64 5.66 -4.85
N ILE A 85 -8.91 5.23 -5.88
CA ILE A 85 -7.46 5.04 -5.79
C ILE A 85 -6.77 6.13 -6.58
N VAL A 86 -5.87 6.86 -5.93
CA VAL A 86 -4.91 7.76 -6.58
C VAL A 86 -3.58 7.03 -6.65
N TYR A 87 -2.92 7.04 -7.81
CA TYR A 87 -1.69 6.29 -8.01
C TYR A 87 -0.74 6.99 -8.98
N SER A 88 0.55 6.70 -8.82
CA SER A 88 1.58 7.10 -9.77
C SER A 88 2.02 5.94 -10.65
N LEU A 89 2.22 6.22 -11.94
CA LEU A 89 2.73 5.27 -12.93
C LEU A 89 3.63 6.06 -13.89
N ASP A 90 4.91 5.70 -14.00
CA ASP A 90 5.86 6.26 -14.97
C ASP A 90 5.87 7.80 -15.08
N GLY A 91 5.72 8.51 -13.96
CA GLY A 91 5.69 9.97 -13.93
C GLY A 91 4.31 10.58 -14.23
N ASP A 92 3.27 9.78 -14.40
CA ASP A 92 1.88 10.22 -14.40
C ASP A 92 1.24 10.08 -13.02
N LEU A 93 0.35 11.00 -12.71
CA LEU A 93 -0.58 10.93 -11.59
C LEU A 93 -1.99 10.66 -12.14
N ARG A 94 -2.60 9.57 -11.67
CA ARG A 94 -3.92 9.13 -12.11
C ARG A 94 -4.81 8.82 -10.92
N ARG A 95 -6.12 8.87 -11.15
CA ARG A 95 -7.15 8.44 -10.22
C ARG A 95 -8.03 7.41 -10.89
N THR A 96 -8.39 6.34 -10.20
CA THR A 96 -9.42 5.40 -10.63
C THR A 96 -10.58 5.39 -9.65
N SER A 97 -11.79 5.46 -10.20
CA SER A 97 -13.04 5.55 -9.44
C SER A 97 -14.18 5.03 -10.31
N GLU A 98 -14.99 4.13 -9.75
CA GLU A 98 -16.15 3.53 -10.45
C GLU A 98 -15.79 2.92 -11.82
N GLY A 99 -14.60 2.31 -11.93
CA GLY A 99 -14.11 1.70 -13.17
C GLY A 99 -13.63 2.69 -14.24
N ARG A 100 -13.56 3.98 -13.92
CA ARG A 100 -13.03 5.03 -14.81
C ARG A 100 -11.66 5.49 -14.35
N VAL A 101 -10.80 5.77 -15.31
CA VAL A 101 -9.47 6.36 -15.07
C VAL A 101 -9.50 7.84 -15.44
N TYR A 102 -8.98 8.66 -14.54
CA TYR A 102 -8.83 10.11 -14.68
C TYR A 102 -7.34 10.45 -14.64
N GLU A 103 -6.87 11.15 -15.66
CA GLU A 103 -5.52 11.73 -15.66
C GLU A 103 -5.53 13.02 -14.85
N LEU A 104 -4.65 13.09 -13.85
CA LEU A 104 -4.51 14.27 -12.99
C LEU A 104 -3.31 15.14 -13.39
N GLY A 105 -2.41 14.61 -14.22
CA GLY A 105 -1.27 15.30 -14.80
C GLY A 105 0.02 14.48 -14.72
N SER A 106 1.08 14.99 -15.31
CA SER A 106 2.41 14.34 -15.30
C SER A 106 3.33 15.05 -14.30
N TYR A 107 3.72 14.31 -13.27
CA TYR A 107 4.54 14.78 -12.15
C TYR A 107 5.48 13.67 -11.66
N ASN A 108 6.67 14.06 -11.19
CA ASN A 108 7.51 13.17 -10.41
C ASN A 108 6.94 13.04 -8.99
N VAL A 109 5.99 12.13 -8.80
CA VAL A 109 5.34 11.89 -7.51
C VAL A 109 6.29 11.14 -6.59
N ASN A 110 6.60 11.72 -5.42
CA ASN A 110 7.53 11.14 -4.44
C ASN A 110 6.85 10.60 -3.17
N GLY A 111 5.57 10.90 -2.98
CA GLY A 111 4.82 10.43 -1.81
C GLY A 111 3.36 10.84 -1.86
N PHE A 112 2.56 10.10 -1.08
CA PHE A 112 1.18 10.44 -0.76
C PHE A 112 1.02 10.44 0.76
N ASN A 113 0.29 11.41 1.27
CA ASN A 113 -0.07 11.51 2.68
C ASN A 113 -1.53 11.96 2.81
N THR A 114 -2.14 11.62 3.93
CA THR A 114 -3.43 12.14 4.35
C THR A 114 -3.29 12.61 5.78
N ASP A 115 -4.05 13.63 6.15
CA ASP A 115 -4.22 13.99 7.55
C ASP A 115 -4.87 12.84 8.32
N VAL A 116 -4.54 12.74 9.60
CA VAL A 116 -4.97 11.67 10.52
C VAL A 116 -5.98 12.20 11.52
#